data_AF-A0A553L507-F1
#
_entry.id   AF-A0A553L507-F1
#
_cell.length_a   1.000
_cell.length_b   1.000
_cell.length_c   1.000
_cell.angle_alpha   90.00
_cell.angle_beta   90.00
_cell.angle_gamma   90.00
#
_symmetry.space_group_name_H-M   'P 1'
#
loop_
_entity.id
_entity.type
_entity.pdbx_description
1 polymer ?
#
loop_
_entity_poly.entity_id
_entity_poly.type
_entity_poly.pdbx_seq_one_letter_code
_entity_poly.pdbx_strand_id
1 'polypeptide(L)'
;MLKRHFLWLVYGVFVALAIIFKTQEPLFFSSGPYALGKPVLWLVLFAFLAYSLYCHVHEDFFQTMKKTGKYHWTKQIGVDLYIGVGLVGYVIFLNQGAVVLALWLIPLLIYANLATLLYLAMNYDSIVSTVVKSTQ
;
A
#
# COMPACT_ATOMS: atom_id res chain seq x y z
N MET A 1 -25.93 0.93 4.08
CA MET A 1 -24.71 0.46 4.77
C MET A 1 -23.71 -0.23 3.83
N LEU A 2 -24.15 -1.13 2.93
CA LEU A 2 -23.24 -1.89 2.04
C LEU A 2 -22.33 -1.01 1.14
N LYS A 3 -22.85 0.08 0.57
CA LYS A 3 -22.07 1.01 -0.29
C LYS A 3 -20.86 1.62 0.42
N ARG A 4 -20.95 1.84 1.73
CA ARG A 4 -19.87 2.45 2.53
C ARG A 4 -18.70 1.49 2.76
N HIS A 5 -19.00 0.19 2.89
CA HIS A 5 -18.01 -0.85 3.18
C HIS A 5 -17.53 -1.60 1.94
N PHE A 6 -18.09 -1.30 0.76
CA PHE A 6 -17.75 -1.98 -0.49
C PHE A 6 -16.26 -1.88 -0.83
N LEU A 7 -15.67 -0.69 -0.75
CA LEU A 7 -14.23 -0.50 -1.04
C LEU A 7 -13.34 -1.24 -0.04
N TRP A 8 -13.72 -1.25 1.24
CA TRP A 8 -13.03 -2.03 2.27
C TRP A 8 -13.12 -3.53 2.04
N LEU A 9 -14.27 -4.02 1.57
CA LEU A 9 -14.44 -5.43 1.21
C LEU A 9 -13.55 -5.79 0.02
N VAL A 10 -13.56 -4.97 -1.05
CA VAL A 10 -12.68 -5.17 -2.22
C VAL A 10 -11.22 -5.21 -1.80
N TYR A 11 -10.78 -4.25 -0.97
CA TYR A 11 -9.42 -4.22 -0.45
C TYR A 11 -9.11 -5.43 0.42
N GLY A 12 -9.99 -5.80 1.35
CA GLY A 12 -9.81 -6.96 2.23
C GLY A 12 -9.69 -8.27 1.46
N VAL A 13 -10.53 -8.47 0.44
CA VAL A 13 -10.42 -9.62 -0.48
C VAL A 13 -9.09 -9.61 -1.21
N PHE A 14 -8.66 -8.45 -1.73
CA PHE A 14 -7.36 -8.33 -2.39
C PHE A 14 -6.22 -8.70 -1.43
N VAL A 15 -6.20 -8.18 -0.20
CA VAL A 15 -5.16 -8.48 0.80
C VAL A 15 -5.14 -9.98 1.11
N ALA A 16 -6.31 -10.59 1.34
CA ALA A 16 -6.40 -12.02 1.62
C ALA A 16 -5.82 -12.86 0.46
N LEU A 17 -6.21 -12.55 -0.79
CA LEU A 17 -5.68 -13.24 -1.96
C LEU A 17 -4.17 -13.02 -2.10
N ALA A 18 -3.68 -11.80 -1.92
CA ALA A 18 -2.26 -11.49 -2.00
C ALA A 18 -1.44 -12.30 -0.97
N ILE A 19 -1.93 -12.42 0.27
CA ILE A 19 -1.28 -13.20 1.32
C ILE A 19 -1.32 -14.70 0.99
N ILE A 20 -2.47 -15.25 0.54
CA ILE A 20 -2.63 -16.68 0.21
C ILE A 20 -1.72 -17.08 -0.95
N PHE A 21 -1.64 -16.25 -1.99
CA PHE A 21 -0.83 -16.54 -3.18
C PHE A 21 0.65 -16.16 -3.03
N LYS A 22 1.06 -15.57 -1.90
CA LYS A 22 2.47 -15.27 -1.67
C LYS A 22 3.23 -16.55 -1.28
N THR A 23 4.17 -16.94 -2.14
CA THR A 23 4.93 -18.19 -2.00
C THR A 23 6.43 -18.00 -1.74
N GLN A 24 6.98 -16.80 -2.00
CA GLN A 24 8.43 -16.63 -2.15
C GLN A 24 9.18 -16.24 -0.87
N GLU A 25 8.51 -15.66 0.13
CA GLU A 25 9.18 -15.08 1.30
C GLU A 25 8.33 -15.25 2.58
N PRO A 26 8.96 -15.37 3.78
CA PRO A 26 8.22 -15.33 5.04
C PRO A 26 7.45 -14.02 5.17
N LEU A 27 6.25 -14.03 5.76
CA LEU A 27 5.41 -12.83 5.78
C LEU A 27 5.96 -11.73 6.69
N PHE A 28 6.33 -12.05 7.94
CA PHE A 28 6.61 -11.05 8.97
C PHE A 28 8.10 -10.84 9.26
N PHE A 29 8.94 -11.80 8.89
CA PHE A 29 10.36 -11.79 9.21
C PHE A 29 11.20 -11.80 7.93
N SER A 30 12.37 -11.18 8.02
CA SER A 30 13.39 -11.13 6.98
C SER A 30 14.65 -11.82 7.49
N SER A 31 15.29 -12.62 6.65
CA SER A 31 16.61 -13.21 6.90
C SER A 31 17.73 -12.50 6.12
N GLY A 32 17.41 -11.42 5.42
CA GLY A 32 18.33 -10.67 4.56
C GLY A 32 19.08 -9.54 5.27
N PRO A 33 19.91 -8.78 4.54
CA PRO A 33 20.47 -7.54 5.06
C PRO A 33 19.33 -6.57 5.43
N TYR A 34 19.49 -5.85 6.54
CA TYR A 34 18.46 -4.96 7.10
C TYR A 34 17.18 -5.65 7.59
N ALA A 35 17.30 -6.84 8.20
CA ALA A 35 16.17 -7.66 8.66
C ALA A 35 15.10 -6.93 9.50
N LEU A 36 15.47 -5.85 10.22
CA LEU A 36 14.53 -5.05 11.02
C LEU A 36 13.56 -4.19 10.18
N GLY A 37 13.85 -3.91 8.91
CA GLY A 37 12.98 -3.04 8.11
C GLY A 37 11.61 -3.66 7.83
N LYS A 38 11.54 -4.97 7.64
CA LYS A 38 10.28 -5.70 7.40
C LYS A 38 9.29 -5.61 8.56
N PRO A 39 9.65 -5.94 9.82
CA PRO A 39 8.74 -5.78 10.94
C PRO A 39 8.36 -4.31 11.19
N VAL A 40 9.25 -3.36 10.92
CA VAL A 40 8.92 -1.92 10.99
C VAL A 40 7.83 -1.56 9.96
N LEU A 41 7.95 -2.02 8.71
CA LEU A 41 6.92 -1.79 7.69
C LEU A 41 5.57 -2.39 8.08
N TRP A 42 5.56 -3.61 8.64
CA TRP A 42 4.34 -4.22 9.16
C TRP A 42 3.72 -3.42 10.30
N LEU A 43 4.54 -2.93 11.24
CA LEU A 43 4.06 -2.10 12.34
C LEU A 43 3.43 -0.80 11.83
N VAL A 44 4.08 -0.13 10.87
CA VAL A 44 3.54 1.09 10.25
C VAL A 44 2.25 0.79 9.49
N LEU A 45 2.19 -0.33 8.74
CA LEU A 45 0.99 -0.77 8.05
C LEU A 45 -0.18 -0.99 9.02
N PHE A 46 0.05 -1.69 10.13
CA PHE A 46 -1.00 -1.95 11.12
C PHE A 46 -1.45 -0.68 11.84
N ALA A 47 -0.53 0.21 12.19
CA ALA A 47 -0.87 1.52 12.76
C ALA A 47 -1.72 2.34 11.78
N PHE A 48 -1.33 2.38 10.51
CA PHE A 48 -2.05 3.13 9.48
C PHE A 48 -3.41 2.50 9.17
N LEU A 49 -3.51 1.16 9.19
CA LEU A 49 -4.77 0.44 9.05
C LEU A 49 -5.73 0.74 10.20
N ALA A 50 -5.25 0.65 11.45
CA ALA A 50 -6.04 0.96 12.63
C ALA A 50 -6.57 2.40 12.60
N TYR A 51 -5.69 3.35 12.26
CA TYR A 51 -6.07 4.75 12.12
C TYR A 51 -7.08 4.97 10.98
N SER A 52 -6.87 4.34 9.82
CA SER A 52 -7.80 4.42 8.68
C SER A 52 -9.18 3.86 9.01
N LEU A 53 -9.25 2.75 9.77
CA LEU A 53 -10.51 2.19 10.24
C LEU A 53 -11.19 3.12 11.25
N TYR A 54 -10.44 3.71 12.17
CA TYR A 54 -10.96 4.69 13.12
C TYR A 54 -11.58 5.89 12.39
N CYS A 55 -10.87 6.51 11.44
CA CYS A 55 -11.39 7.62 10.64
C CYS A 55 -12.62 7.20 9.84
N HIS A 56 -12.64 6.01 9.24
CA HIS A 56 -13.78 5.53 8.46
C HIS A 56 -15.09 5.39 9.27
N VAL A 57 -14.98 5.10 10.57
CA VAL A 57 -16.15 5.02 11.46
C VAL A 57 -16.72 6.42 11.75
N HIS A 58 -15.86 7.44 11.87
CA HIS A 58 -16.24 8.79 12.29
C HIS A 58 -16.55 9.72 11.11
N GLU A 59 -15.94 9.50 9.95
CA GLU A 59 -15.97 10.42 8.82
C GLU A 59 -16.28 9.70 7.50
N ASP A 60 -17.05 10.37 6.64
CA ASP A 60 -17.25 9.95 5.26
C ASP A 60 -16.18 10.60 4.38
N PHE A 61 -15.28 9.76 3.84
CA PHE A 61 -14.18 10.19 2.98
C PHE A 61 -14.66 11.02 1.78
N PHE A 62 -15.71 10.58 1.09
CA PHE A 62 -16.18 11.26 -0.12
C PHE A 62 -16.80 12.61 0.20
N GLN A 63 -17.57 12.69 1.29
CA GLN A 63 -18.15 13.97 1.73
C GLN A 63 -17.06 14.94 2.16
N THR A 64 -16.06 14.47 2.90
CA THR A 64 -14.92 15.29 3.35
C THR A 64 -14.12 15.80 2.15
N MET A 65 -13.76 14.92 1.21
CA MET A 65 -13.06 15.30 -0.03
C MET A 65 -13.86 16.29 -0.87
N LYS A 66 -15.19 16.16 -0.93
CA LYS A 66 -16.05 17.12 -1.65
C LYS A 66 -16.04 18.50 -0.99
N LYS A 67 -15.97 18.55 0.34
CA LYS A 67 -15.92 19.80 1.13
C LYS A 67 -14.54 20.46 1.07
N THR A 68 -13.46 19.70 1.16
CA THR A 68 -12.08 20.19 1.26
C THR A 68 -11.37 20.29 -0.09
N GLY A 69 -11.84 19.57 -1.12
CA GLY A 69 -11.23 19.51 -2.45
C GLY A 69 -11.23 20.83 -3.22
N LYS A 70 -12.01 21.84 -2.77
CA LYS A 70 -11.93 23.20 -3.31
C LYS A 70 -10.63 23.93 -2.93
N TYR A 71 -9.98 23.54 -1.82
CA TYR A 71 -8.75 24.16 -1.36
C TYR A 71 -7.54 23.62 -2.13
N HIS A 72 -6.63 24.51 -2.52
CA HIS A 72 -5.40 24.13 -3.23
C HIS A 72 -4.52 23.16 -2.43
N TRP A 73 -4.49 23.31 -1.09
CA TRP A 73 -3.75 22.43 -0.20
C TRP A 73 -4.22 20.97 -0.31
N THR A 74 -5.53 20.72 -0.31
CA THR A 74 -6.10 19.37 -0.48
C THR A 74 -5.74 18.79 -1.84
N LYS A 75 -5.75 19.62 -2.90
CA LYS A 75 -5.35 19.20 -4.25
C LYS A 75 -3.88 18.82 -4.29
N GLN A 76 -3.01 19.61 -3.64
CA GLN A 76 -1.58 19.31 -3.52
C GLN A 76 -1.35 17.99 -2.79
N ILE A 77 -1.98 17.76 -1.63
CA ILE A 77 -1.89 16.47 -0.92
C ILE A 77 -2.27 15.30 -1.84
N GLY A 78 -3.32 15.46 -2.64
CA GLY A 78 -3.73 14.45 -3.61
C GLY A 78 -2.66 14.19 -4.67
N VAL A 79 -2.09 15.25 -5.27
CA VAL A 79 -1.02 15.13 -6.27
C VAL A 79 0.22 14.46 -5.66
N ASP A 80 0.66 14.91 -4.49
CA ASP A 80 1.83 14.36 -3.79
C ASP A 80 1.63 12.87 -3.47
N LEU A 81 0.42 12.49 -3.03
CA LEU A 81 0.05 11.10 -2.79
C LEU A 81 0.17 10.24 -4.05
N TYR A 82 -0.36 10.71 -5.18
CA TYR A 82 -0.36 9.92 -6.42
C TYR A 82 1.01 9.92 -7.12
N ILE A 83 1.85 10.94 -6.91
CA ILE A 83 3.28 10.86 -7.27
C ILE A 83 3.93 9.71 -6.49
N GLY A 84 3.69 9.63 -5.18
CA GLY A 84 4.16 8.52 -4.34
C GLY A 84 3.67 7.16 -4.82
N VAL A 85 2.39 7.04 -5.18
CA VAL A 85 1.83 5.82 -5.79
C VAL A 85 2.53 5.48 -7.10
N GLY A 86 2.80 6.47 -7.95
CA GLY A 86 3.52 6.25 -9.21
C GLY A 86 4.92 5.70 -9.00
N LEU A 87 5.66 6.25 -8.03
CA LEU A 87 6.99 5.75 -7.66
C LEU A 87 6.95 4.31 -7.16
N VAL A 88 5.99 3.98 -6.30
CA VAL A 88 5.82 2.61 -5.79
C VAL A 88 5.37 1.67 -6.92
N GLY A 89 4.50 2.14 -7.81
CA GLY A 89 4.10 1.40 -9.02
C GLY A 89 5.30 1.06 -9.90
N TYR A 90 6.24 1.99 -10.04
CA TYR A 90 7.50 1.74 -10.74
C TYR A 90 8.36 0.68 -10.02
N VAL A 91 8.45 0.73 -8.68
CA VAL A 91 9.12 -0.33 -7.89
C VAL A 91 8.45 -1.70 -8.12
N ILE A 92 7.11 -1.77 -8.12
CA ILE A 92 6.38 -3.02 -8.39
C ILE A 92 6.70 -3.54 -9.79
N PHE A 93 6.71 -2.66 -10.79
CA PHE A 93 7.04 -3.02 -12.17
C PHE A 93 8.46 -3.58 -12.28
N LEU A 94 9.44 -2.96 -11.62
CA LEU A 94 10.82 -3.46 -11.62
C LEU A 94 10.97 -4.78 -10.86
N ASN A 95 10.24 -4.95 -9.76
CA ASN A 95 10.35 -6.12 -8.90
C ASN A 95 9.65 -7.36 -9.47
N GLN A 96 8.46 -7.19 -10.07
CA GLN A 96 7.58 -8.31 -10.46
C GLN A 96 6.91 -8.14 -11.84
N GLY A 97 7.18 -7.04 -12.57
CA GLY A 97 6.72 -6.83 -13.93
C GLY A 97 5.33 -6.19 -14.07
N ALA A 98 4.92 -5.97 -15.32
CA ALA A 98 3.71 -5.22 -15.68
C ALA A 98 2.40 -5.88 -15.24
N VAL A 99 2.30 -7.20 -15.29
CA VAL A 99 1.07 -7.92 -14.92
C VAL A 99 0.77 -7.74 -13.44
N VAL A 100 1.79 -7.85 -12.58
CA VAL A 100 1.62 -7.65 -11.15
C VAL A 100 1.30 -6.19 -10.86
N LEU A 101 1.99 -5.24 -11.49
CA LEU A 101 1.61 -3.82 -11.38
C LEU A 101 0.13 -3.61 -11.71
N ALA A 102 -0.38 -4.16 -12.82
CA ALA A 102 -1.77 -3.99 -13.23
C ALA A 102 -2.76 -4.49 -12.16
N LEU A 103 -2.47 -5.61 -11.50
CA LEU A 103 -3.28 -6.12 -10.39
C LEU A 103 -3.22 -5.20 -9.16
N TRP A 104 -2.04 -4.67 -8.85
CA TRP A 104 -1.82 -3.79 -7.70
C TRP A 104 -2.32 -2.36 -7.92
N LEU A 105 -2.55 -1.92 -9.16
CA LEU A 105 -3.14 -0.59 -9.43
C LEU A 105 -4.52 -0.45 -8.78
N ILE A 106 -5.32 -1.51 -8.70
CA ILE A 106 -6.65 -1.46 -8.09
C ILE A 106 -6.57 -0.99 -6.62
N PRO A 107 -5.88 -1.71 -5.71
CA PRO A 107 -5.76 -1.27 -4.32
C PRO A 107 -4.92 0.01 -4.17
N LEU A 108 -3.93 0.26 -5.05
CA LEU A 108 -3.14 1.51 -5.01
C LEU A 108 -3.99 2.75 -5.31
N LEU A 109 -4.94 2.67 -6.22
CA LEU A 109 -5.81 3.81 -6.53
C LEU A 109 -6.87 4.06 -5.45
N ILE A 110 -7.31 2.99 -4.75
CA ILE A 110 -8.36 3.07 -3.73
C ILE A 110 -7.78 3.42 -2.34
N TYR A 111 -6.69 2.78 -1.94
CA TYR A 111 -6.04 2.93 -0.64
C TYR A 111 -4.52 3.06 -0.79
N ALA A 112 -4.08 4.10 -1.51
CA ALA A 112 -2.69 4.42 -1.83
C ALA A 112 -1.67 4.00 -0.76
N ASN A 113 -1.72 4.61 0.43
CA ASN A 113 -0.76 4.32 1.49
C ASN A 113 -0.82 2.88 2.01
N LEU A 114 -2.02 2.32 2.21
CA LEU A 114 -2.17 0.95 2.71
C LEU A 114 -1.67 -0.09 1.69
N ALA A 115 -2.00 0.09 0.42
CA ALA A 115 -1.56 -0.79 -0.65
C ALA A 115 -0.05 -0.70 -0.87
N THR A 116 0.52 0.52 -0.86
CA THR A 116 1.98 0.72 -0.91
C THR A 116 2.68 0.01 0.25
N LEU A 117 2.26 0.26 1.49
CA LEU A 117 2.87 -0.34 2.67
C LEU A 117 2.74 -1.87 2.66
N LEU A 118 1.59 -2.39 2.25
CA LEU A 118 1.38 -3.84 2.11
C LEU A 118 2.33 -4.45 1.08
N TYR A 119 2.48 -3.84 -0.11
CA TYR A 119 3.39 -4.35 -1.13
C TYR A 119 4.83 -4.40 -0.63
N LEU A 120 5.28 -3.30 -0.03
CA LEU A 120 6.65 -3.16 0.49
C LEU A 120 6.91 -4.15 1.62
N ALA A 121 5.97 -4.31 2.56
CA ALA A 121 6.09 -5.25 3.67
C ALA A 121 6.13 -6.71 3.18
N MET A 122 5.27 -7.04 2.22
CA MET A 122 5.21 -8.38 1.64
C MET A 122 6.48 -8.70 0.85
N ASN A 123 7.00 -7.79 0.02
CA ASN A 123 8.11 -8.05 -0.90
C ASN A 123 9.44 -7.45 -0.46
N TYR A 124 9.60 -7.23 0.85
CA TYR A 124 10.73 -6.51 1.43
C TYR A 124 12.08 -7.10 1.00
N ASP A 125 12.24 -8.42 1.09
CA ASP A 125 13.52 -9.08 0.86
C ASP A 125 13.94 -8.97 -0.62
N SER A 126 13.01 -9.23 -1.55
CA SER A 126 13.21 -9.04 -2.98
C SER A 126 13.60 -7.60 -3.33
N ILE A 127 12.89 -6.61 -2.78
CA ILE A 127 13.16 -5.20 -3.04
C ILE A 127 14.54 -4.80 -2.52
N VAL A 128 14.84 -5.10 -1.24
CA VAL A 128 16.13 -4.77 -0.64
C VAL A 128 17.27 -5.46 -1.37
N SER A 129 17.11 -6.73 -1.74
CA SER A 129 18.14 -7.46 -2.48
C SER A 129 18.45 -6.82 -3.84
N THR A 130 17.44 -6.29 -4.52
CA THR A 130 17.58 -5.60 -5.81
C THR A 130 18.36 -4.30 -5.64
N VAL A 131 18.03 -3.50 -4.62
CA VAL A 131 18.70 -2.24 -4.31
C VAL A 131 20.16 -2.47 -3.88
N VAL A 132 20.40 -3.45 -3.01
CA VAL A 132 21.76 -3.77 -2.52
C VAL A 132 22.64 -4.31 -3.65
N LYS A 133 22.12 -5.18 -4.53
CA LYS A 133 22.88 -5.66 -5.70
C LYS A 133 23.24 -4.54 -6.68
N SER A 134 22.43 -3.48 -6.78
CA SER A 134 22.71 -2.35 -7.66
C SER A 134 23.79 -1.39 -7.15
N THR A 135 24.19 -1.52 -5.87
CA THR A 135 25.16 -0.64 -5.21
C THR A 135 26.53 -1.30 -5.00
N GLN A 136 26.67 -2.56 -5.41
CA GLN A 136 27.94 -3.30 -5.46
C GLN A 136 28.45 -3.37 -6.90
#